data_AF-A0A4R6CW16-F1
#
_entry.id   AF-A0A4R6CW16-F1
#
_cell.length_a   1.000
_cell.length_b   1.000
_cell.length_c   1.000
_cell.angle_alpha   90.00
_cell.angle_beta   90.00
_cell.angle_gamma   90.00
#
_symmetry.space_group_name_H-M   'P 1'
#
loop_
_entity.id
_entity.type
_entity.pdbx_description
1 polymer ?
#
loop_
_entity_poly.entity_id
_entity_poly.type
_entity_poly.pdbx_seq_one_letter_code
_entity_poly.pdbx_strand_id
1 'polypeptide(L)'
;MIGMKFKFKFGEFFLGLATLIVIVLSIVLWIFIMTSDQRFSNIGQQNQNNITKEQTRSHNFKSLYDLYIPTTSYGFANGNLCQLYDSKNNLTLEFTKEIKKAKATNKIKKIVDTRTKYEEYLNNPNYVQLVYPDEITFSLFNQLNNAANDNREFNRFFISQSNHWIYLGNDQTNEIYQVKIAGANFDKLRKYACNAKSKYPVRLVRLKEGYSPFYIKTMNAKVYSYLTNHQSYSYFVSRLLGTSGVTSKTNKNGQTVYSLNYYTRLRVPDSNSGEHNYLYTHYEKNKIPNTTNRLLDSVYYVHQLGLTEQDLRFFDADGANVSYLNYIEGIPVFLNKHDLQVKTTFSTDSINVAFNSVNFQIPIPFDGQTKRLKPTQDVVDELVNHGLKQEDIQRIIVGFAEEKDSSHHSLINLIPTYYIKAYDEWKSLGEWEKQDVSTYREADQLTVNEGGK
;
A
#
# COMPACT_ATOMS: atom_id res chain seq x y z
N MET A 1 30.20 45.78 -65.01
CA MET A 1 30.45 45.80 -63.55
C MET A 1 29.11 45.93 -62.84
N ILE A 2 28.51 44.83 -62.38
CA ILE A 2 27.32 44.84 -61.52
C ILE A 2 27.61 43.85 -60.39
N GLY A 3 27.75 44.39 -59.17
CA GLY A 3 27.96 43.62 -57.95
C GLY A 3 26.64 43.45 -57.19
N MET A 4 26.26 42.20 -56.91
CA MET A 4 25.18 41.87 -55.98
C MET A 4 25.76 41.75 -54.57
N LYS A 5 25.27 42.59 -53.64
CA LYS A 5 25.54 42.49 -52.20
C LYS A 5 24.62 41.43 -51.57
N PHE A 6 25.17 40.32 -51.10
CA PHE A 6 24.48 39.40 -50.20
C PHE A 6 24.48 39.96 -48.77
N LYS A 7 23.31 40.32 -48.23
CA LYS A 7 23.12 40.59 -46.79
C LYS A 7 22.69 39.28 -46.12
N PHE A 8 23.60 38.62 -45.42
CA PHE A 8 23.28 37.48 -44.55
C PHE A 8 22.52 37.98 -43.31
N LYS A 9 21.28 37.52 -43.12
CA LYS A 9 20.43 37.84 -41.97
C LYS A 9 20.81 36.96 -40.76
N PHE A 10 21.85 37.36 -40.04
CA PHE A 10 22.35 36.67 -38.84
C PHE A 10 21.27 36.41 -37.77
N GLY A 11 20.27 37.28 -37.65
CA GLY A 11 19.19 37.12 -36.66
C GLY A 11 18.25 35.96 -36.94
N GLU A 12 17.93 35.68 -38.21
CA GLU A 12 17.02 34.58 -38.58
C GLU A 12 17.68 33.21 -38.37
N PHE A 13 19.00 33.12 -38.55
CA PHE A 13 19.77 31.90 -38.29
C PHE A 13 19.86 31.58 -36.79
N PHE A 14 20.14 32.58 -35.94
CA PHE A 14 20.16 32.39 -34.49
C PHE A 14 18.77 32.09 -33.92
N LEU A 15 17.71 32.71 -34.48
CA LEU A 15 16.34 32.39 -34.09
C LEU A 15 16.01 30.94 -34.43
N GLY A 16 16.32 30.49 -35.66
CA GLY A 16 16.12 29.10 -36.08
C GLY A 16 16.92 28.10 -35.23
N LEU A 17 18.16 28.42 -34.87
CA LEU A 17 18.99 27.59 -34.00
C LEU A 17 18.41 27.50 -32.57
N ALA A 18 17.96 28.62 -32.01
CA ALA A 18 17.34 28.65 -30.69
C ALA A 18 16.02 27.87 -30.67
N THR A 19 15.18 28.01 -31.72
CA THR A 19 13.94 27.23 -31.85
C THR A 19 14.23 25.74 -31.96
N LEU A 20 15.24 25.34 -32.73
CA LEU A 20 15.63 23.94 -32.85
C LEU A 20 16.15 23.37 -31.52
N ILE A 21 16.94 24.14 -30.77
CA ILE A 21 17.38 23.75 -29.42
C ILE A 21 16.18 23.55 -28.49
N VAL A 22 15.21 24.47 -28.48
CA VAL A 22 13.99 24.35 -27.65
C VAL A 22 13.19 23.12 -28.04
N ILE A 23 12.99 22.86 -29.34
CA ILE A 23 12.26 21.68 -29.82
C ILE A 23 12.98 20.39 -29.39
N VAL A 24 14.30 20.31 -29.56
CA VAL A 24 15.09 19.15 -29.12
C VAL A 24 15.01 18.99 -27.61
N LEU A 25 15.11 20.08 -26.84
CA LEU A 25 14.97 20.05 -25.38
C LEU A 25 13.58 19.56 -24.96
N SER A 26 12.52 20.02 -25.63
CA SER A 26 11.15 19.57 -25.40
C SER A 26 10.96 18.09 -25.71
N ILE A 27 11.55 17.58 -26.80
CA ILE A 27 11.52 16.16 -27.15
C ILE A 27 12.30 15.33 -26.12
N VAL A 28 13.47 15.80 -25.68
CA VAL A 28 14.28 15.11 -24.66
C VAL A 28 13.56 15.08 -23.32
N LEU A 29 12.97 16.20 -22.89
CA LEU A 29 12.14 16.27 -21.68
C LEU A 29 10.91 15.37 -21.79
N TRP A 30 10.23 15.36 -22.95
CA TRP A 30 9.10 14.48 -23.21
C TRP A 30 9.49 13.00 -23.13
N ILE A 31 10.61 12.60 -23.74
CA ILE A 31 11.16 11.24 -23.63
C ILE A 31 11.53 10.93 -22.18
N PHE A 32 12.12 11.87 -21.44
CA PHE A 32 12.49 11.67 -20.04
C PHE A 32 11.24 11.45 -19.17
N ILE A 33 10.20 12.26 -19.33
CA ILE A 33 8.90 12.08 -18.66
C ILE A 33 8.25 10.74 -19.03
N MET A 34 8.27 10.37 -20.31
CA MET A 34 7.63 9.14 -20.79
C MET A 34 8.42 7.86 -20.40
N THR A 35 9.74 7.97 -20.21
CA THR A 35 10.60 6.83 -19.85
C THR A 35 10.94 6.75 -18.36
N SER A 36 10.64 7.80 -17.57
CA SER A 36 10.97 7.83 -16.13
C SER A 36 9.97 7.10 -15.26
N ASP A 37 8.74 6.82 -15.71
CA ASP A 37 7.82 6.01 -14.89
C ASP A 37 6.61 5.44 -15.65
N GLN A 38 6.27 4.17 -15.38
CA GLN A 38 5.03 3.54 -15.90
C GLN A 38 3.76 4.14 -15.28
N ARG A 39 3.91 5.06 -14.31
CA ARG A 39 2.80 5.78 -13.66
C ARG A 39 2.09 6.78 -14.55
N PHE A 40 2.80 7.38 -15.52
CA PHE A 40 2.25 8.47 -16.33
C PHE A 40 1.25 8.00 -17.40
N SER A 41 1.26 6.73 -17.80
CA SER A 41 0.36 6.23 -18.85
C SER A 41 -1.08 6.00 -18.39
N ASN A 42 -1.34 5.96 -17.08
CA ASN A 42 -2.65 5.57 -16.52
C ASN A 42 -3.48 6.75 -15.99
N ILE A 43 -2.97 7.98 -16.03
CA ILE A 43 -3.62 9.18 -15.45
C ILE A 43 -4.90 9.59 -16.21
N GLY A 44 -5.18 9.04 -17.40
CA GLY A 44 -6.23 9.54 -18.31
C GLY A 44 -7.57 8.80 -18.37
N GLN A 45 -7.87 7.77 -17.56
CA GLN A 45 -8.99 6.86 -17.88
C GLN A 45 -9.98 6.47 -16.77
N GLN A 46 -10.12 7.22 -15.68
CA GLN A 46 -11.12 6.90 -14.66
C GLN A 46 -12.34 7.83 -14.74
N ASN A 47 -13.20 7.57 -15.73
CA ASN A 47 -14.52 8.20 -15.82
C ASN A 47 -15.57 7.41 -15.02
N GLN A 48 -16.40 8.19 -14.33
CA GLN A 48 -17.43 7.83 -13.38
C GLN A 48 -18.55 6.99 -13.99
N ASN A 49 -18.95 5.91 -13.31
CA ASN A 49 -20.28 5.31 -13.50
C ASN A 49 -20.86 4.97 -12.12
N ASN A 50 -22.10 5.41 -11.88
CA ASN A 50 -22.89 5.09 -10.70
C ASN A 50 -23.46 3.67 -10.84
N ILE A 51 -23.24 2.78 -9.87
CA ILE A 51 -23.66 1.37 -9.94
C ILE A 51 -24.21 0.90 -8.58
N THR A 52 -25.32 0.16 -8.61
CA THR A 52 -26.03 -0.40 -7.46
C THR A 52 -25.45 -1.74 -6.96
N LYS A 53 -25.73 -2.07 -5.67
CA LYS A 53 -25.11 -3.16 -4.86
C LYS A 53 -25.14 -4.58 -5.45
N GLU A 54 -26.05 -4.92 -6.36
CA GLU A 54 -26.16 -6.28 -6.93
C GLU A 54 -25.38 -6.46 -8.24
N GLN A 55 -25.16 -5.39 -9.02
CA GLN A 55 -24.36 -5.44 -10.25
C GLN A 55 -22.85 -5.37 -9.96
N THR A 56 -22.45 -4.97 -8.74
CA THR A 56 -21.05 -4.85 -8.29
C THR A 56 -20.32 -6.17 -8.11
N ARG A 57 -20.96 -7.30 -7.78
CA ARG A 57 -20.23 -8.57 -7.52
C ARG A 57 -19.50 -9.15 -8.73
N SER A 58 -19.98 -8.87 -9.95
CA SER A 58 -19.36 -9.34 -11.20
C SER A 58 -18.22 -8.41 -11.67
N HIS A 59 -18.37 -7.09 -11.52
CA HIS A 59 -17.35 -6.10 -11.91
C HIS A 59 -16.21 -5.98 -10.87
N ASN A 60 -16.49 -6.27 -9.59
CA ASN A 60 -15.53 -6.22 -8.47
C ASN A 60 -14.42 -7.28 -8.54
N PHE A 61 -14.59 -8.37 -9.29
CA PHE A 61 -13.53 -9.38 -9.38
C PHE A 61 -12.28 -8.85 -10.09
N LYS A 62 -12.43 -7.89 -11.01
CA LYS A 62 -11.31 -7.23 -11.68
C LYS A 62 -10.61 -6.21 -10.77
N SER A 63 -11.39 -5.41 -10.00
CA SER A 63 -10.87 -4.37 -9.10
C SER A 63 -10.30 -4.91 -7.78
N LEU A 64 -10.77 -6.07 -7.31
CA LEU A 64 -10.25 -6.72 -6.10
C LEU A 64 -8.75 -6.99 -6.21
N TYR A 65 -8.31 -7.57 -7.33
CA TYR A 65 -6.90 -7.83 -7.57
C TYR A 65 -6.07 -6.58 -7.86
N ASP A 66 -6.70 -5.42 -8.00
CA ASP A 66 -5.99 -4.15 -8.17
C ASP A 66 -5.65 -3.54 -6.79
N LEU A 67 -6.43 -3.87 -5.75
CA LEU A 67 -6.15 -3.53 -4.36
C LEU A 67 -5.32 -4.61 -3.62
N TYR A 68 -5.59 -5.89 -3.88
CA TYR A 68 -4.87 -7.03 -3.27
C TYR A 68 -3.73 -7.52 -4.16
N ILE A 69 -2.64 -6.77 -4.15
CA ILE A 69 -1.38 -7.12 -4.83
C ILE A 69 -0.30 -7.30 -3.75
N PRO A 70 0.60 -8.30 -3.87
CA PRO A 70 1.76 -8.36 -2.98
C PRO A 70 2.55 -7.06 -3.05
N THR A 71 3.04 -6.56 -1.93
CA THR A 71 3.72 -5.26 -1.87
C THR A 71 5.23 -5.41 -1.91
N THR A 72 5.73 -6.58 -1.49
CA THR A 72 7.16 -6.87 -1.46
C THR A 72 7.50 -8.16 -2.19
N SER A 73 8.72 -8.20 -2.73
CA SER A 73 9.28 -9.39 -3.35
C SER A 73 10.68 -9.69 -2.82
N TYR A 74 10.97 -10.95 -2.56
CA TYR A 74 12.26 -11.41 -2.08
C TYR A 74 12.81 -12.52 -2.97
N GLY A 75 14.13 -12.59 -3.05
CA GLY A 75 14.83 -13.68 -3.70
C GLY A 75 16.31 -13.63 -3.38
N PHE A 76 17.04 -14.65 -3.82
CA PHE A 76 18.43 -14.82 -3.42
C PHE A 76 19.39 -14.25 -4.46
N ALA A 77 20.39 -13.51 -3.96
CA ALA A 77 21.51 -13.04 -4.76
C ALA A 77 22.81 -13.27 -3.99
N ASN A 78 23.77 -13.96 -4.62
CA ASN A 78 25.07 -14.27 -4.02
C ASN A 78 24.94 -14.93 -2.63
N GLY A 79 24.01 -15.88 -2.48
CA GLY A 79 23.77 -16.60 -1.23
C GLY A 79 23.02 -15.82 -0.14
N ASN A 80 22.72 -14.54 -0.35
CA ASN A 80 21.96 -13.73 0.61
C ASN A 80 20.51 -13.55 0.15
N LEU A 81 19.58 -13.57 1.10
CA LEU A 81 18.22 -13.14 0.86
C LEU A 81 18.21 -11.62 0.65
N CYS A 82 17.61 -11.20 -0.45
CA CYS A 82 17.49 -9.80 -0.81
C CYS A 82 16.04 -9.44 -1.07
N GLN A 83 15.64 -8.25 -0.63
CA GLN A 83 14.45 -7.60 -1.17
C GLN A 83 14.75 -7.16 -2.60
N LEU A 84 13.90 -7.59 -3.53
CA LEU A 84 14.01 -7.33 -4.95
C LEU A 84 13.08 -6.20 -5.33
N TYR A 85 13.59 -5.28 -6.13
CA TYR A 85 12.79 -4.17 -6.63
C TYR A 85 13.29 -3.66 -7.98
N ASP A 86 12.36 -3.43 -8.90
CA ASP A 86 12.60 -2.89 -10.24
C ASP A 86 11.35 -2.14 -10.72
N SER A 87 11.48 -0.84 -11.00
CA SER A 87 10.36 0.00 -11.45
C SER A 87 9.89 -0.34 -12.86
N LYS A 88 10.78 -0.85 -13.73
CA LYS A 88 10.43 -1.21 -15.12
C LYS A 88 9.89 -2.63 -15.20
N ASN A 89 10.52 -3.55 -14.48
CA ASN A 89 10.19 -4.97 -14.44
C ASN A 89 9.57 -5.35 -13.10
N ASN A 90 8.45 -4.70 -12.77
CA ASN A 90 7.80 -4.85 -11.48
C ASN A 90 7.37 -6.31 -11.23
N LEU A 91 7.99 -6.95 -10.23
CA LEU A 91 7.76 -8.35 -9.90
C LEU A 91 6.36 -8.62 -9.38
N THR A 92 5.82 -7.74 -8.54
CA THR A 92 4.51 -7.97 -7.91
C THR A 92 3.39 -7.84 -8.93
N LEU A 93 3.50 -6.91 -9.87
CA LEU A 93 2.57 -6.77 -10.99
C LEU A 93 2.66 -7.93 -11.98
N GLU A 94 3.87 -8.37 -12.34
CA GLU A 94 4.05 -9.54 -13.22
C GLU A 94 3.50 -10.81 -12.55
N PHE A 95 3.73 -10.98 -11.25
CA PHE A 95 3.12 -12.07 -10.48
C PHE A 95 1.59 -12.00 -10.52
N THR A 96 1.00 -10.83 -10.21
CA THR A 96 -0.46 -10.65 -10.22
C THR A 96 -1.07 -10.94 -11.59
N LYS A 97 -0.39 -10.55 -12.67
CA LYS A 97 -0.82 -10.86 -14.04
C LYS A 97 -0.91 -12.36 -14.31
N GLU A 98 0.05 -13.14 -13.81
CA GLU A 98 0.11 -14.58 -14.05
C GLU A 98 -0.77 -15.37 -13.08
N ILE A 99 -0.82 -14.99 -11.80
CA ILE A 99 -1.69 -15.64 -10.81
C ILE A 99 -3.18 -15.44 -11.13
N LYS A 100 -3.55 -14.33 -11.78
CA LYS A 100 -4.90 -14.08 -12.33
C LYS A 100 -5.35 -15.16 -13.34
N LYS A 101 -4.41 -15.86 -13.99
CA LYS A 101 -4.68 -16.92 -14.97
C LYS A 101 -4.62 -18.31 -14.36
N ALA A 102 -3.98 -18.44 -13.20
CA ALA A 102 -3.79 -19.72 -12.53
C ALA A 102 -5.12 -20.30 -12.07
N LYS A 103 -5.32 -21.59 -12.31
CA LYS A 103 -6.46 -22.36 -11.80
C LYS A 103 -5.98 -23.57 -11.02
N ALA A 104 -6.52 -23.78 -9.83
CA ALA A 104 -6.21 -24.95 -9.02
C ALA A 104 -6.79 -26.21 -9.66
N THR A 105 -5.92 -27.18 -9.90
CA THR A 105 -6.25 -28.50 -10.45
C THR A 105 -6.48 -29.56 -9.37
N ASN A 106 -6.15 -29.24 -8.12
CA ASN A 106 -6.33 -30.12 -6.98
C ASN A 106 -6.80 -29.34 -5.75
N LYS A 107 -7.11 -30.09 -4.68
CA LYS A 107 -7.36 -29.49 -3.37
C LYS A 107 -6.04 -28.99 -2.77
N ILE A 108 -6.13 -27.86 -2.07
CA ILE A 108 -5.03 -27.27 -1.30
C ILE A 108 -4.60 -28.24 -0.20
N LYS A 109 -3.31 -28.57 -0.15
CA LYS A 109 -2.74 -29.50 0.83
C LYS A 109 -1.82 -28.76 1.80
N LYS A 110 -2.05 -28.87 3.12
CA LYS A 110 -1.08 -28.42 4.13
C LYS A 110 0.13 -29.37 4.12
N ILE A 111 1.34 -28.82 4.02
CA ILE A 111 2.59 -29.58 3.93
C ILE A 111 3.61 -29.21 5.01
N VAL A 112 3.48 -28.04 5.62
CA VAL A 112 4.31 -27.58 6.74
C VAL A 112 3.40 -26.98 7.81
N ASP A 113 3.73 -27.26 9.06
CA ASP A 113 3.07 -26.79 10.29
C ASP A 113 4.08 -26.53 11.42
N THR A 114 5.39 -26.55 11.13
CA THR A 114 6.44 -26.29 12.12
C THR A 114 7.30 -25.10 11.71
N ARG A 115 7.70 -24.32 12.72
CA ARG A 115 8.53 -23.12 12.54
C ARG A 115 9.84 -23.40 11.81
N THR A 116 10.59 -24.43 12.21
CA THR A 116 11.88 -24.76 11.60
C THR A 116 11.75 -25.02 10.10
N LYS A 117 10.76 -25.81 9.69
CA LYS A 117 10.51 -26.07 8.26
C LYS A 117 9.99 -24.83 7.53
N TYR A 118 9.23 -23.98 8.20
CA TYR A 118 8.82 -22.71 7.62
C TYR A 118 10.04 -21.81 7.32
N GLU A 119 10.94 -21.68 8.29
CA GLU A 119 12.19 -20.92 8.14
C GLU A 119 13.12 -21.53 7.08
N GLU A 120 13.10 -22.85 6.86
CA GLU A 120 13.79 -23.47 5.71
C GLU A 120 13.25 -22.94 4.37
N TYR A 121 11.93 -22.79 4.21
CA TYR A 121 11.34 -22.21 3.00
C TYR A 121 11.69 -20.73 2.84
N LEU A 122 11.65 -19.95 3.92
CA LEU A 122 12.06 -18.54 3.91
C LEU A 122 13.53 -18.37 3.47
N ASN A 123 14.39 -19.32 3.84
CA ASN A 123 15.82 -19.27 3.57
C ASN A 123 16.26 -20.07 2.33
N ASN A 124 15.32 -20.56 1.51
CA ASN A 124 15.64 -21.43 0.37
C ASN A 124 15.80 -20.63 -0.95
N PRO A 125 16.98 -20.71 -1.61
CA PRO A 125 17.29 -19.95 -2.83
C PRO A 125 16.47 -20.33 -4.06
N ASN A 126 15.75 -21.44 -4.02
CA ASN A 126 14.94 -21.92 -5.14
C ASN A 126 13.59 -21.20 -5.27
N TYR A 127 13.23 -20.35 -4.30
CA TYR A 127 11.96 -19.64 -4.29
C TYR A 127 12.12 -18.13 -4.49
N VAL A 128 11.28 -17.59 -5.37
CA VAL A 128 10.96 -16.16 -5.36
C VAL A 128 9.75 -15.98 -4.44
N GLN A 129 9.84 -15.07 -3.48
CA GLN A 129 8.79 -14.87 -2.48
C GLN A 129 8.04 -13.57 -2.78
N LEU A 130 6.71 -13.61 -2.76
CA LEU A 130 5.84 -12.45 -2.93
C LEU A 130 4.97 -12.34 -1.68
N VAL A 131 4.96 -11.18 -1.03
CA VAL A 131 4.36 -11.05 0.30
C VAL A 131 3.36 -9.91 0.31
N TYR A 132 2.18 -10.21 0.85
CA TYR A 132 1.19 -9.23 1.27
C TYR A 132 1.62 -8.61 2.59
N PRO A 133 1.27 -7.34 2.84
CA PRO A 133 1.66 -6.67 4.08
C PRO A 133 0.99 -7.28 5.33
N ASP A 134 -0.10 -8.02 5.14
CA ASP A 134 -0.79 -8.77 6.19
C ASP A 134 -1.55 -10.00 5.61
N GLU A 135 -2.16 -10.81 6.46
CA GLU A 135 -2.92 -11.99 6.05
C GLU A 135 -4.13 -11.68 5.16
N ILE A 136 -4.30 -12.54 4.14
CA ILE A 136 -5.46 -12.60 3.27
C ILE A 136 -6.00 -14.04 3.24
N THR A 137 -7.26 -14.22 2.85
CA THR A 137 -7.88 -15.55 2.82
C THR A 137 -7.75 -16.26 1.47
N PHE A 138 -7.75 -17.60 1.49
CA PHE A 138 -7.77 -18.42 0.27
C PHE A 138 -8.99 -18.13 -0.62
N SER A 139 -10.12 -17.77 -0.02
CA SER A 139 -11.36 -17.42 -0.73
C SER A 139 -11.26 -16.13 -1.55
N LEU A 140 -10.28 -15.26 -1.30
CA LEU A 140 -10.02 -14.12 -2.19
C LEU A 140 -9.56 -14.58 -3.58
N PHE A 141 -8.96 -15.77 -3.67
CA PHE A 141 -8.52 -16.39 -4.92
C PHE A 141 -9.38 -17.60 -5.23
N ASN A 142 -10.68 -17.40 -5.47
CA ASN A 142 -11.62 -18.49 -5.83
C ASN A 142 -11.12 -19.39 -6.99
N GLN A 143 -10.27 -18.87 -7.88
CA GLN A 143 -9.64 -19.68 -8.94
C GLN A 143 -8.54 -20.62 -8.44
N LEU A 144 -7.88 -20.29 -7.33
CA LEU A 144 -6.90 -21.13 -6.64
C LEU A 144 -7.54 -22.02 -5.57
N ASN A 145 -8.83 -21.86 -5.31
CA ASN A 145 -9.55 -22.64 -4.33
C ASN A 145 -10.95 -23.02 -4.80
N ASN A 146 -11.14 -24.31 -5.08
CA ASN A 146 -12.43 -24.85 -5.50
C ASN A 146 -13.46 -24.96 -4.34
N ALA A 147 -13.07 -24.64 -3.10
CA ALA A 147 -13.97 -24.60 -1.94
C ALA A 147 -14.43 -23.17 -1.66
N ALA A 148 -15.74 -22.94 -1.76
CA ALA A 148 -16.34 -21.69 -1.29
C ALA A 148 -16.21 -21.58 0.24
N ASN A 149 -15.91 -20.37 0.73
CA ASN A 149 -15.84 -20.00 2.16
C ASN A 149 -14.66 -20.61 2.95
N ASP A 150 -13.55 -20.86 2.29
CA ASP A 150 -12.30 -21.19 2.97
C ASP A 150 -11.69 -19.93 3.61
N ASN A 151 -11.83 -19.84 4.94
CA ASN A 151 -11.32 -18.75 5.74
C ASN A 151 -9.89 -18.97 6.24
N ARG A 152 -9.17 -19.99 5.74
CA ARG A 152 -7.74 -20.10 6.01
C ARG A 152 -7.05 -18.85 5.49
N GLU A 153 -6.01 -18.45 6.19
CA GLU A 153 -5.27 -17.21 5.94
C GLU A 153 -3.85 -17.54 5.51
N PHE A 154 -3.28 -16.67 4.68
CA PHE A 154 -1.89 -16.71 4.24
C PHE A 154 -1.47 -15.29 3.83
N ASN A 155 -0.17 -15.00 3.82
CA ASN A 155 0.33 -13.70 3.40
C ASN A 155 1.50 -13.81 2.42
N ARG A 156 2.04 -15.01 2.18
CA ARG A 156 3.25 -15.23 1.37
C ARG A 156 3.02 -16.25 0.28
N PHE A 157 3.44 -15.93 -0.93
CA PHE A 157 3.61 -16.89 -2.02
C PHE A 157 5.08 -17.28 -2.14
N PHE A 158 5.38 -18.57 -2.25
CA PHE A 158 6.69 -19.06 -2.70
C PHE A 158 6.55 -19.64 -4.12
N ILE A 159 7.26 -19.03 -5.06
CA ILE A 159 7.26 -19.40 -6.47
C ILE A 159 8.51 -20.21 -6.76
N SER A 160 8.31 -21.50 -7.01
CA SER A 160 9.38 -22.44 -7.36
C SER A 160 9.82 -22.30 -8.82
N GLN A 161 10.73 -23.17 -9.27
CA GLN A 161 11.08 -23.32 -10.68
C GLN A 161 9.94 -23.94 -11.51
N SER A 162 8.93 -24.55 -10.88
CA SER A 162 7.79 -25.14 -11.58
C SER A 162 6.68 -24.10 -11.86
N ASN A 163 6.05 -24.20 -13.03
CA ASN A 163 4.83 -23.47 -13.37
C ASN A 163 3.55 -24.23 -12.95
N HIS A 164 3.69 -25.43 -12.39
CA HIS A 164 2.56 -26.30 -12.01
C HIS A 164 2.27 -26.32 -10.51
N TRP A 165 3.16 -25.74 -9.70
CA TRP A 165 3.06 -25.76 -8.25
C TRP A 165 3.37 -24.38 -7.67
N ILE A 166 2.50 -23.96 -6.76
CA ILE A 166 2.71 -22.78 -5.92
C ILE A 166 2.55 -23.18 -4.46
N TYR A 167 3.20 -22.43 -3.59
CA TYR A 167 3.15 -22.64 -2.15
C TYR A 167 2.72 -21.35 -1.47
N LEU A 168 1.83 -21.48 -0.49
CA LEU A 168 1.17 -20.39 0.21
C LEU A 168 1.54 -20.50 1.68
N GLY A 169 2.31 -19.55 2.17
CA GLY A 169 2.79 -19.47 3.54
C GLY A 169 1.98 -18.48 4.37
N ASN A 170 1.77 -18.82 5.63
CA ASN A 170 1.26 -17.92 6.64
C ASN A 170 2.40 -17.63 7.64
N ASP A 171 2.91 -16.39 7.62
CA ASP A 171 4.00 -15.96 8.48
C ASP A 171 3.61 -16.01 9.97
N GLN A 172 2.34 -15.81 10.33
CA GLN A 172 1.86 -15.90 11.71
C GLN A 172 1.83 -17.34 12.23
N THR A 173 1.23 -18.27 11.47
CA THR A 173 1.04 -19.66 11.92
C THR A 173 2.21 -20.60 11.58
N ASN A 174 3.15 -20.17 10.74
CA ASN A 174 4.23 -21.00 10.17
C ASN A 174 3.72 -22.18 9.32
N GLU A 175 2.53 -22.04 8.75
CA GLU A 175 1.94 -23.07 7.89
C GLU A 175 2.30 -22.83 6.42
N ILE A 176 2.53 -23.91 5.68
CA ILE A 176 2.67 -23.85 4.21
C ILE A 176 1.67 -24.80 3.57
N TYR A 177 0.97 -24.27 2.58
CA TYR A 177 0.00 -24.97 1.76
C TYR A 177 0.51 -25.10 0.34
N GLN A 178 0.40 -26.29 -0.23
CA GLN A 178 0.76 -26.59 -1.60
C GLN A 178 -0.48 -26.65 -2.49
N VAL A 179 -0.40 -26.00 -3.65
CA VAL A 179 -1.48 -26.01 -4.66
C VAL A 179 -0.91 -26.35 -6.02
N LYS A 180 -1.54 -27.31 -6.70
CA LYS A 180 -1.23 -27.65 -8.10
C LYS A 180 -2.07 -26.77 -9.01
N ILE A 181 -1.42 -26.04 -9.90
CA ILE A 181 -2.06 -25.06 -10.76
C ILE A 181 -1.84 -25.36 -12.25
N ALA A 182 -2.71 -24.81 -13.08
CA ALA A 182 -2.58 -24.74 -14.53
C ALA A 182 -2.89 -23.33 -15.04
N GLY A 183 -2.36 -22.97 -16.22
CA GLY A 183 -2.70 -21.72 -16.91
C GLY A 183 -1.83 -20.50 -16.60
N ALA A 184 -0.89 -20.60 -15.64
CA ALA A 184 0.08 -19.53 -15.33
C ALA A 184 1.49 -19.88 -15.80
N ASN A 185 2.28 -18.86 -16.17
CA ASN A 185 3.70 -19.03 -16.47
C ASN A 185 4.55 -18.00 -15.71
N PHE A 186 5.36 -18.48 -14.76
CA PHE A 186 6.23 -17.64 -13.94
C PHE A 186 7.68 -17.53 -14.46
N ASP A 187 7.99 -17.98 -15.67
CA ASP A 187 9.34 -17.88 -16.26
C ASP A 187 9.82 -16.43 -16.32
N LYS A 188 8.93 -15.54 -16.74
CA LYS A 188 9.21 -14.11 -16.84
C LYS A 188 9.44 -13.48 -15.47
N LEU A 189 8.62 -13.84 -14.49
CA LEU A 189 8.79 -13.42 -13.09
C LEU A 189 10.14 -13.87 -12.53
N ARG A 190 10.54 -15.13 -12.74
CA ARG A 190 11.86 -15.65 -12.33
C ARG A 190 13.00 -14.89 -13.01
N LYS A 191 12.88 -14.62 -14.31
CA LYS A 191 13.87 -13.82 -15.05
C LYS A 191 13.99 -12.41 -14.47
N TYR A 192 12.88 -11.78 -14.10
CA TYR A 192 12.86 -10.46 -13.47
C TYR A 192 13.51 -10.50 -12.09
N ALA A 193 13.24 -11.53 -11.29
CA ALA A 193 13.88 -11.71 -9.99
C ALA A 193 15.41 -11.85 -10.09
N CYS A 194 15.90 -12.67 -11.01
CA CYS A 194 17.35 -12.83 -11.23
C CYS A 194 18.02 -11.52 -11.66
N ASN A 195 17.34 -10.72 -12.50
CA ASN A 195 17.89 -9.51 -13.11
C ASN A 195 17.42 -8.21 -12.43
N ALA A 196 16.79 -8.29 -11.26
CA ALA A 196 16.25 -7.12 -10.57
C ALA A 196 17.32 -6.05 -10.38
N LYS A 197 17.01 -4.81 -10.77
CA LYS A 197 17.95 -3.68 -10.69
C LYS A 197 18.40 -3.38 -9.26
N SER A 198 17.48 -3.46 -8.30
CA SER A 198 17.77 -3.21 -6.88
C SER A 198 17.65 -4.51 -6.08
N LYS A 199 18.70 -4.82 -5.31
CA LYS A 199 18.78 -6.01 -4.46
C LYS A 199 19.31 -5.57 -3.10
N TYR A 200 18.42 -5.41 -2.14
CA TYR A 200 18.79 -4.97 -0.79
C TYR A 200 18.89 -6.18 0.14
N PRO A 201 20.07 -6.49 0.70
CA PRO A 201 20.23 -7.61 1.62
C PRO A 201 19.37 -7.44 2.86
N VAL A 202 18.57 -8.46 3.18
CA VAL A 202 17.66 -8.48 4.32
C VAL A 202 17.77 -9.80 5.06
N ARG A 203 17.44 -9.79 6.34
CA ARG A 203 17.12 -10.97 7.13
C ARG A 203 15.65 -10.91 7.51
N LEU A 204 14.91 -11.99 7.36
CA LEU A 204 13.55 -12.07 7.86
C LEU A 204 13.61 -12.42 9.36
N VAL A 205 13.10 -11.54 10.20
CA VAL A 205 13.14 -11.68 11.67
C VAL A 205 11.73 -11.86 12.19
N ARG A 206 11.56 -12.88 13.03
CA ARG A 206 10.28 -13.17 13.68
C ARG A 206 9.98 -12.10 14.74
N LEU A 207 8.84 -11.44 14.60
CA LEU A 207 8.21 -10.52 15.54
C LEU A 207 6.83 -11.07 15.96
N LYS A 208 6.05 -10.30 16.71
CA LYS A 208 4.75 -10.74 17.25
C LYS A 208 3.71 -11.04 16.15
N GLU A 209 3.76 -10.34 15.01
CA GLU A 209 2.87 -10.54 13.85
C GLU A 209 3.61 -11.15 12.63
N GLY A 210 4.41 -12.20 12.85
CA GLY A 210 5.07 -12.93 11.78
C GLY A 210 6.50 -12.46 11.50
N TYR A 211 6.90 -12.33 10.22
CA TYR A 211 8.29 -12.03 9.84
C TYR A 211 8.42 -10.64 9.19
N SER A 212 9.27 -9.78 9.76
CA SER A 212 9.59 -8.46 9.21
C SER A 212 10.99 -8.43 8.55
N PRO A 213 11.17 -7.64 7.47
CA PRO A 213 12.48 -7.51 6.82
C PRO A 213 13.41 -6.60 7.63
N PHE A 214 14.51 -7.17 8.10
CA PHE A 214 15.61 -6.43 8.73
C PHE A 214 16.68 -6.17 7.70
N TYR A 215 16.84 -4.89 7.34
CA TYR A 215 17.89 -4.47 6.42
C TYR A 215 19.23 -4.51 7.14
N ILE A 216 20.18 -5.24 6.54
CA ILE A 216 21.46 -5.57 7.18
C ILE A 216 22.43 -4.38 7.14
N LYS A 217 22.29 -3.52 6.14
CA LYS A 217 23.17 -2.39 5.90
C LYS A 217 22.37 -1.10 5.82
N THR A 218 23.05 0.00 6.07
CA THR A 218 22.54 1.33 5.73
C THR A 218 22.13 1.37 4.26
N MET A 219 20.99 1.97 3.96
CA MET A 219 20.53 2.23 2.59
C MET A 219 20.28 3.71 2.35
N ASN A 220 20.47 4.16 1.11
CA ASN A 220 20.07 5.49 0.67
C ASN A 220 18.74 5.36 -0.07
N ALA A 221 17.65 5.55 0.67
CA ALA A 221 16.31 5.49 0.12
C ALA A 221 15.96 6.82 -0.55
N LYS A 222 15.28 6.76 -1.69
CA LYS A 222 14.93 7.95 -2.47
C LYS A 222 13.84 8.75 -1.77
N VAL A 223 13.96 10.07 -1.84
CA VAL A 223 12.88 11.01 -1.53
C VAL A 223 12.10 11.27 -2.81
N TYR A 224 10.77 11.29 -2.72
CA TYR A 224 9.91 11.65 -3.85
C TYR A 224 9.09 12.88 -3.52
N SER A 225 8.78 13.70 -4.51
CA SER A 225 7.92 14.86 -4.33
C SER A 225 6.68 14.73 -5.20
N TYR A 226 5.54 15.17 -4.68
CA TYR A 226 4.25 15.04 -5.36
C TYR A 226 3.42 16.30 -5.22
N LEU A 227 2.74 16.66 -6.31
CA LEU A 227 1.60 17.55 -6.21
C LEU A 227 0.39 16.76 -5.71
N THR A 228 -0.22 17.26 -4.65
CA THR A 228 -1.43 16.73 -4.04
C THR A 228 -2.65 17.51 -4.48
N ASN A 229 -3.77 16.80 -4.50
CA ASN A 229 -5.09 17.39 -4.67
C ASN A 229 -6.08 16.65 -3.77
N HIS A 230 -7.22 17.26 -3.48
CA HIS A 230 -8.26 16.66 -2.68
C HIS A 230 -9.63 16.94 -3.29
N GLN A 231 -10.55 16.00 -3.12
CA GLN A 231 -11.95 16.23 -3.48
C GLN A 231 -12.61 17.13 -2.42
N SER A 232 -13.57 17.95 -2.83
CA SER A 232 -14.31 18.80 -1.90
C SER A 232 -15.20 17.97 -0.98
N TYR A 233 -15.52 18.48 0.22
CA TYR A 233 -16.48 17.80 1.09
C TYR A 233 -17.84 17.61 0.41
N SER A 234 -18.27 18.55 -0.45
CA SER A 234 -19.51 18.46 -1.22
C SER A 234 -19.52 17.26 -2.16
N TYR A 235 -18.37 16.90 -2.75
CA TYR A 235 -18.25 15.68 -3.54
C TYR A 235 -18.58 14.45 -2.69
N PHE A 236 -17.97 14.31 -1.52
CA PHE A 236 -18.21 13.16 -0.64
C PHE A 236 -19.63 13.14 -0.08
N VAL A 237 -20.20 14.30 0.28
CA VAL A 237 -21.61 14.39 0.69
C VAL A 237 -22.52 13.89 -0.44
N SER A 238 -22.36 14.42 -1.66
CA SER A 238 -23.18 14.01 -2.79
C SER A 238 -23.01 12.53 -3.16
N ARG A 239 -21.78 12.01 -3.08
CA ARG A 239 -21.47 10.63 -3.47
C ARG A 239 -21.92 9.61 -2.44
N LEU A 240 -21.73 9.90 -1.15
CA LEU A 240 -22.00 8.95 -0.05
C LEU A 240 -23.41 9.09 0.51
N LEU A 241 -23.97 10.30 0.51
CA LEU A 241 -25.28 10.61 1.10
C LEU A 241 -26.34 11.04 0.07
N GLY A 242 -25.95 11.28 -1.18
CA GLY A 242 -26.84 11.80 -2.22
C GLY A 242 -27.05 13.32 -2.16
N THR A 243 -27.94 13.82 -3.02
CA THR A 243 -28.17 15.26 -3.23
C THR A 243 -29.45 15.78 -2.58
N SER A 244 -30.29 14.91 -2.01
CA SER A 244 -31.59 15.25 -1.43
C SER A 244 -31.80 14.59 -0.07
N GLY A 245 -32.47 15.27 0.86
CA GLY A 245 -32.78 14.72 2.19
C GLY A 245 -31.60 14.70 3.17
N VAL A 246 -30.49 15.34 2.82
CA VAL A 246 -29.29 15.46 3.67
C VAL A 246 -29.45 16.65 4.61
N THR A 247 -29.26 16.41 5.90
CA THR A 247 -29.21 17.44 6.94
C THR A 247 -27.77 17.64 7.40
N SER A 248 -27.43 18.81 7.96
CA SER A 248 -26.09 19.07 8.47
C SER A 248 -26.13 19.74 9.84
N LYS A 249 -25.11 19.44 10.66
CA LYS A 249 -24.90 20.09 11.95
C LYS A 249 -23.41 20.29 12.19
N THR A 250 -23.00 21.54 12.39
CA THR A 250 -21.62 21.91 12.73
C THR A 250 -21.45 21.97 14.25
N ASN A 251 -20.37 21.38 14.76
CA ASN A 251 -20.03 21.42 16.17
C ASN A 251 -19.17 22.65 16.51
N LYS A 252 -18.90 22.87 17.80
CA LYS A 252 -18.08 24.01 18.27
C LYS A 252 -16.62 23.96 17.78
N ASN A 253 -16.15 22.79 17.35
CA ASN A 253 -14.78 22.58 16.86
C ASN A 253 -14.69 22.74 15.33
N GLY A 254 -15.71 23.31 14.68
CA GLY A 254 -15.75 23.54 13.22
C GLY A 254 -16.08 22.31 12.37
N GLN A 255 -16.09 21.12 12.97
CA GLN A 255 -16.41 19.88 12.26
C GLN A 255 -17.91 19.79 11.95
N THR A 256 -18.24 19.43 10.71
CA THR A 256 -19.62 19.34 10.23
C THR A 256 -20.03 17.89 10.05
N VAL A 257 -21.16 17.49 10.62
CA VAL A 257 -21.75 16.17 10.44
C VAL A 257 -22.94 16.28 9.50
N TYR A 258 -22.81 15.65 8.32
CA TYR A 258 -23.91 15.47 7.38
C TYR A 258 -24.60 14.15 7.67
N SER A 259 -25.93 14.14 7.67
CA SER A 259 -26.74 12.95 7.96
C SER A 259 -27.79 12.77 6.87
N LEU A 260 -27.81 11.58 6.30
CA LEU A 260 -28.92 11.09 5.49
C LEU A 260 -29.66 10.06 6.34
N ASN A 261 -30.90 10.38 6.70
CA ASN A 261 -31.76 9.53 7.52
C ASN A 261 -31.15 9.31 8.92
N TYR A 262 -31.61 8.28 9.62
CA TYR A 262 -31.02 7.81 10.88
C TYR A 262 -29.84 6.84 10.69
N TYR A 263 -29.56 6.40 9.45
CA TYR A 263 -28.67 5.27 9.17
C TYR A 263 -27.33 5.64 8.56
N THR A 264 -27.16 6.83 8.01
CA THR A 264 -25.90 7.20 7.33
C THR A 264 -25.44 8.58 7.72
N ARG A 265 -24.15 8.70 8.08
CA ARG A 265 -23.53 9.96 8.46
C ARG A 265 -22.17 10.10 7.80
N LEU A 266 -21.81 11.34 7.48
CA LEU A 266 -20.48 11.74 7.06
C LEU A 266 -20.00 12.87 7.96
N ARG A 267 -18.92 12.63 8.68
CA ARG A 267 -18.21 13.64 9.46
C ARG A 267 -17.12 14.25 8.59
N VAL A 268 -17.21 15.56 8.40
CA VAL A 268 -16.33 16.39 7.58
C VAL A 268 -15.50 17.27 8.53
N PRO A 269 -14.16 17.30 8.41
CA PRO A 269 -13.30 18.12 9.25
C PRO A 269 -13.59 19.62 9.06
N ASP A 270 -13.06 20.45 9.94
CA ASP A 270 -13.15 21.91 9.77
C ASP A 270 -12.48 22.32 8.45
N SER A 271 -13.19 23.08 7.62
CA SER A 271 -12.66 23.59 6.36
C SER A 271 -11.40 24.45 6.53
N ASN A 272 -11.19 25.03 7.71
CA ASN A 272 -10.05 25.91 7.99
C ASN A 272 -8.87 25.20 8.66
N SER A 273 -9.00 23.95 9.11
CA SER A 273 -7.93 23.25 9.81
C SER A 273 -6.85 22.68 8.88
N GLY A 274 -7.15 22.57 7.58
CA GLY A 274 -6.31 21.85 6.63
C GLY A 274 -6.28 20.33 6.86
N GLU A 275 -7.20 19.82 7.68
CA GLU A 275 -7.38 18.38 7.87
C GLU A 275 -8.20 17.79 6.73
N HIS A 276 -7.78 16.60 6.30
CA HIS A 276 -8.39 15.89 5.18
C HIS A 276 -8.96 14.53 5.60
N ASN A 277 -9.15 14.30 6.91
CA ASN A 277 -9.66 13.07 7.48
C ASN A 277 -11.17 13.12 7.66
N TYR A 278 -11.87 12.20 7.00
CA TYR A 278 -13.32 12.07 7.00
C TYR A 278 -13.71 10.76 7.70
N LEU A 279 -14.92 10.71 8.24
CA LEU A 279 -15.50 9.49 8.78
C LEU A 279 -16.91 9.29 8.23
N TYR A 280 -17.08 8.28 7.39
CA TYR A 280 -18.37 7.80 6.95
C TYR A 280 -18.84 6.68 7.88
N THR A 281 -20.09 6.75 8.35
CA THR A 281 -20.69 5.75 9.23
C THR A 281 -22.00 5.26 8.62
N HIS A 282 -22.11 3.95 8.45
CA HIS A 282 -23.35 3.26 8.10
C HIS A 282 -23.84 2.47 9.32
N TYR A 283 -24.94 2.89 9.92
CA TYR A 283 -25.56 2.19 11.04
C TYR A 283 -26.42 1.05 10.54
N GLU A 284 -26.03 -0.16 10.90
CA GLU A 284 -26.76 -1.38 10.63
C GLU A 284 -26.47 -2.37 11.76
N LYS A 285 -27.52 -3.06 12.22
CA LYS A 285 -27.37 -4.13 13.21
C LYS A 285 -26.99 -5.40 12.50
N ASN A 286 -25.72 -5.76 12.56
CA ASN A 286 -25.19 -6.96 11.93
C ASN A 286 -24.17 -7.65 12.84
N LYS A 287 -23.94 -8.95 12.63
CA LYS A 287 -22.77 -9.60 13.23
C LYS A 287 -21.53 -9.11 12.48
N ILE A 288 -20.41 -8.95 13.20
CA ILE A 288 -19.11 -8.68 12.57
C ILE A 288 -18.85 -9.79 11.53
N PRO A 289 -18.64 -9.46 10.25
CA PRO A 289 -18.43 -10.47 9.21
C PRO A 289 -17.18 -11.33 9.49
N ASN A 290 -17.13 -12.53 8.93
CA ASN A 290 -15.90 -13.34 8.96
C ASN A 290 -14.77 -12.68 8.13
N THR A 291 -13.52 -13.14 8.28
CA THR A 291 -12.36 -12.50 7.64
C THR A 291 -12.54 -12.32 6.13
N THR A 292 -12.94 -13.37 5.41
CA THR A 292 -13.15 -13.29 3.95
C THR A 292 -14.16 -12.20 3.59
N ASN A 293 -15.32 -12.18 4.26
CA ASN A 293 -16.34 -11.19 3.99
C ASN A 293 -15.89 -9.77 4.37
N ARG A 294 -15.16 -9.59 5.47
CA ARG A 294 -14.57 -8.28 5.82
C ARG A 294 -13.62 -7.78 4.73
N LEU A 295 -12.75 -8.64 4.21
CA LEU A 295 -11.82 -8.31 3.13
C LEU A 295 -12.54 -8.00 1.81
N LEU A 296 -13.67 -8.65 1.52
CA LEU A 296 -14.48 -8.39 0.32
C LEU A 296 -15.34 -7.13 0.45
N ASP A 297 -16.01 -6.96 1.59
CA ASP A 297 -16.93 -5.84 1.85
C ASP A 297 -16.15 -4.52 2.01
N SER A 298 -14.92 -4.56 2.54
CA SER A 298 -14.05 -3.38 2.60
C SER A 298 -13.70 -2.83 1.22
N VAL A 299 -13.51 -3.68 0.20
CA VAL A 299 -13.32 -3.24 -1.20
C VAL A 299 -14.54 -2.48 -1.73
N TYR A 300 -15.76 -2.94 -1.38
CA TYR A 300 -16.98 -2.22 -1.74
C TYR A 300 -16.96 -0.79 -1.18
N TYR A 301 -16.57 -0.61 0.09
CA TYR A 301 -16.47 0.71 0.68
C TYR A 301 -15.39 1.58 0.03
N VAL A 302 -14.23 1.02 -0.30
CA VAL A 302 -13.17 1.74 -1.05
C VAL A 302 -13.72 2.31 -2.36
N HIS A 303 -14.41 1.49 -3.17
CA HIS A 303 -15.03 1.94 -4.42
C HIS A 303 -16.13 2.98 -4.21
N GLN A 304 -16.87 2.85 -3.12
CA GLN A 304 -17.94 3.79 -2.77
C GLN A 304 -17.37 5.19 -2.49
N LEU A 305 -16.20 5.30 -1.85
CA LEU A 305 -15.54 6.59 -1.60
C LEU A 305 -15.17 7.31 -2.91
N GLY A 306 -14.79 6.57 -3.95
CA GLY A 306 -14.37 7.13 -5.23
C GLY A 306 -13.11 7.99 -5.13
N LEU A 307 -12.15 7.55 -4.31
CA LEU A 307 -10.79 8.07 -4.28
C LEU A 307 -10.00 7.52 -5.49
N THR A 308 -8.80 8.05 -5.72
CA THR A 308 -7.89 7.40 -6.67
C THR A 308 -7.43 6.06 -6.09
N GLU A 309 -7.56 4.99 -6.88
CA GLU A 309 -7.20 3.63 -6.45
C GLU A 309 -5.92 3.13 -7.13
N GLN A 310 -5.33 3.93 -8.04
CA GLN A 310 -4.18 3.53 -8.84
C GLN A 310 -3.01 3.01 -7.98
N ASP A 311 -2.72 3.70 -6.88
CA ASP A 311 -1.63 3.35 -5.96
C ASP A 311 -2.16 2.77 -4.63
N LEU A 312 -3.47 2.66 -4.47
CA LEU A 312 -4.09 2.16 -3.24
C LEU A 312 -3.98 0.64 -3.16
N ARG A 313 -3.44 0.11 -2.06
CA ARG A 313 -3.34 -1.33 -1.83
C ARG A 313 -3.76 -1.69 -0.42
N PHE A 314 -4.17 -2.94 -0.25
CA PHE A 314 -4.36 -3.55 1.06
C PHE A 314 -3.09 -3.37 1.92
N PHE A 315 -3.27 -3.06 3.20
CA PHE A 315 -2.17 -2.84 4.14
C PHE A 315 -2.29 -3.71 5.39
N ASP A 316 -3.47 -3.75 6.02
CA ASP A 316 -3.62 -4.35 7.35
C ASP A 316 -5.03 -4.88 7.59
N ALA A 317 -5.18 -5.97 8.35
CA ALA A 317 -6.44 -6.64 8.65
C ALA A 317 -6.58 -7.05 10.13
N ASP A 318 -6.40 -6.11 11.07
CA ASP A 318 -6.49 -6.41 12.49
C ASP A 318 -7.92 -6.54 13.01
N GLY A 319 -8.28 -7.76 13.43
CA GLY A 319 -9.53 -8.05 14.10
C GLY A 319 -10.74 -7.64 13.26
N ALA A 320 -11.37 -6.52 13.64
CA ALA A 320 -12.54 -5.98 12.96
C ALA A 320 -12.21 -4.90 11.91
N ASN A 321 -10.93 -4.61 11.68
CA ASN A 321 -10.47 -3.55 10.78
C ASN A 321 -9.91 -4.12 9.48
N VAL A 322 -10.07 -3.37 8.39
CA VAL A 322 -9.34 -3.57 7.14
C VAL A 322 -8.85 -2.23 6.65
N SER A 323 -7.57 -2.12 6.35
CA SER A 323 -6.90 -0.85 6.05
C SER A 323 -6.16 -0.88 4.72
N TYR A 324 -6.10 0.28 4.08
CA TYR A 324 -5.47 0.51 2.80
C TYR A 324 -4.55 1.73 2.86
N LEU A 325 -3.42 1.62 2.17
CA LEU A 325 -2.44 2.70 2.00
C LEU A 325 -2.13 2.90 0.53
N ASN A 326 -1.73 4.11 0.18
CA ASN A 326 -1.09 4.35 -1.11
C ASN A 326 0.34 3.82 -1.08
N TYR A 327 0.77 3.18 -2.16
CA TYR A 327 2.11 2.63 -2.31
C TYR A 327 2.86 3.35 -3.42
N ILE A 328 3.98 3.96 -3.06
CA ILE A 328 4.89 4.55 -4.02
C ILE A 328 6.12 3.64 -4.11
N GLU A 329 6.32 3.00 -5.26
CA GLU A 329 7.48 2.16 -5.54
C GLU A 329 7.57 0.95 -4.61
N GLY A 330 6.40 0.40 -4.25
CA GLY A 330 6.28 -0.72 -3.33
C GLY A 330 6.45 -0.34 -1.86
N ILE A 331 6.59 0.96 -1.54
CA ILE A 331 6.72 1.46 -0.17
C ILE A 331 5.40 2.15 0.23
N PRO A 332 4.79 1.80 1.38
CA PRO A 332 3.56 2.42 1.85
C PRO A 332 3.78 3.88 2.25
N VAL A 333 2.80 4.74 1.98
CA VAL A 333 2.80 6.15 2.36
C VAL A 333 1.81 6.37 3.50
N PHE A 334 2.30 6.94 4.60
CA PHE A 334 1.48 7.38 5.72
C PHE A 334 1.28 8.89 5.63
N LEU A 335 0.04 9.32 5.80
CA LEU A 335 -0.35 10.73 5.74
C LEU A 335 -0.37 11.32 7.15
N ASN A 336 -0.19 12.65 7.28
CA ASN A 336 -0.23 13.35 8.57
C ASN A 336 0.41 12.55 9.74
N LYS A 337 1.66 12.12 9.54
CA LYS A 337 2.44 11.22 10.42
C LYS A 337 2.11 9.73 10.27
N HIS A 338 0.90 9.27 10.63
CA HIS A 338 0.55 7.85 10.65
C HIS A 338 -0.90 7.54 10.22
N ASP A 339 -1.61 8.50 9.62
CA ASP A 339 -2.93 8.26 9.06
C ASP A 339 -2.88 7.29 7.89
N LEU A 340 -3.89 6.44 7.83
CA LEU A 340 -4.13 5.54 6.71
C LEU A 340 -4.97 6.22 5.63
N GLN A 341 -4.88 5.77 4.37
CA GLN A 341 -5.72 6.32 3.30
C GLN A 341 -7.18 5.94 3.52
N VAL A 342 -7.45 4.67 3.82
CA VAL A 342 -8.79 4.16 4.13
C VAL A 342 -8.68 3.11 5.23
N LYS A 343 -9.56 3.18 6.23
CA LYS A 343 -9.75 2.17 7.27
C LYS A 343 -11.23 1.89 7.44
N THR A 344 -11.61 0.65 7.20
CA THR A 344 -12.97 0.15 7.42
C THR A 344 -12.99 -0.65 8.71
N THR A 345 -13.83 -0.25 9.65
CA THR A 345 -14.06 -0.92 10.93
C THR A 345 -15.48 -1.48 10.97
N PHE A 346 -15.59 -2.80 11.13
CA PHE A 346 -16.86 -3.50 11.24
C PHE A 346 -17.26 -3.65 12.71
N SER A 347 -18.46 -3.22 13.08
CA SER A 347 -18.98 -3.36 14.45
C SER A 347 -20.39 -3.93 14.43
N THR A 348 -20.92 -4.27 15.59
CA THR A 348 -22.25 -4.88 15.72
C THR A 348 -23.39 -3.97 15.28
N ASP A 349 -23.19 -2.65 15.42
CA ASP A 349 -24.23 -1.65 15.21
C ASP A 349 -23.88 -0.64 14.11
N SER A 350 -22.68 -0.74 13.55
CA SER A 350 -22.23 0.15 12.47
C SER A 350 -21.03 -0.38 11.70
N ILE A 351 -20.87 0.12 10.49
CA ILE A 351 -19.64 0.07 9.72
C ILE A 351 -19.11 1.50 9.63
N ASN A 352 -17.87 1.69 10.06
CA ASN A 352 -17.18 2.96 10.04
C ASN A 352 -16.08 2.92 8.98
N VAL A 353 -16.05 3.91 8.09
CA VAL A 353 -15.03 4.06 7.05
C VAL A 353 -14.35 5.39 7.29
N ALA A 354 -13.20 5.35 7.94
CA ALA A 354 -12.31 6.51 8.07
C ALA A 354 -11.45 6.61 6.80
N PHE A 355 -11.33 7.80 6.22
CA PHE A 355 -10.53 7.98 5.02
C PHE A 355 -9.92 9.37 4.91
N ASN A 356 -8.75 9.45 4.31
CA ASN A 356 -8.11 10.69 3.95
C ASN A 356 -8.46 11.05 2.50
N SER A 357 -8.80 12.32 2.25
CA SER A 357 -9.22 12.80 0.91
C SER A 357 -8.07 13.25 0.00
N VAL A 358 -6.83 13.29 0.51
CA VAL A 358 -5.64 13.67 -0.25
C VAL A 358 -5.32 12.57 -1.27
N ASN A 359 -5.10 12.99 -2.51
CA ASN A 359 -4.66 12.16 -3.62
C ASN A 359 -3.30 12.65 -4.12
N PHE A 360 -2.39 11.73 -4.42
CA PHE A 360 -1.15 12.03 -5.12
C PHE A 360 -1.44 12.11 -6.62
N GLN A 361 -1.20 13.27 -7.24
CA GLN A 361 -1.62 13.51 -8.63
C GLN A 361 -0.45 13.49 -9.60
N ILE A 362 0.53 14.37 -9.41
CA ILE A 362 1.66 14.53 -10.34
C ILE A 362 2.94 14.23 -9.59
N PRO A 363 3.63 13.10 -9.89
CA PRO A 363 4.98 12.90 -9.39
C PRO A 363 5.90 13.96 -10.00
N ILE A 364 6.65 14.64 -9.14
CA ILE A 364 7.73 15.50 -9.57
C ILE A 364 8.92 14.60 -9.91
N PRO A 365 9.60 14.84 -11.04
CA PRO A 365 10.78 14.06 -11.41
C PRO A 365 11.79 14.00 -10.27
N PHE A 366 12.30 12.79 -10.03
CA PHE A 366 13.28 12.55 -8.98
C PHE A 366 14.51 13.43 -9.19
N ASP A 367 14.76 14.33 -8.23
CA ASP A 367 15.82 15.32 -8.27
C ASP A 367 17.17 14.80 -7.72
N GLY A 368 17.21 13.53 -7.31
CA GLY A 368 18.40 12.89 -6.75
C GLY A 368 18.44 12.85 -5.23
N GLN A 369 17.48 13.47 -4.53
CA GLN A 369 17.48 13.50 -3.08
C GLN A 369 17.31 12.10 -2.46
N THR A 370 18.14 11.78 -1.48
CA THR A 370 18.05 10.50 -0.76
C THR A 370 18.14 10.73 0.73
N LYS A 371 17.42 9.93 1.50
CA LYS A 371 17.55 9.84 2.95
C LYS A 371 18.26 8.54 3.32
N ARG A 372 19.23 8.67 4.21
CA ARG A 372 19.96 7.53 4.75
C ARG A 372 19.11 6.85 5.83
N LEU A 373 18.82 5.56 5.63
CA LEU A 373 18.19 4.70 6.63
C LEU A 373 19.25 3.79 7.25
N LYS A 374 19.30 3.74 8.57
CA LYS A 374 20.18 2.85 9.34
C LYS A 374 19.73 1.38 9.21
N PRO A 375 20.60 0.39 9.50
CA PRO A 375 20.18 -1.00 9.63
C PRO A 375 18.97 -1.15 10.56
N THR A 376 18.07 -2.09 10.27
CA THR A 376 16.85 -2.26 11.08
C THR A 376 17.17 -2.68 12.52
N GLN A 377 18.26 -3.41 12.74
CA GLN A 377 18.66 -3.80 14.10
C GLN A 377 18.96 -2.56 14.97
N ASP A 378 19.70 -1.59 14.43
CA ASP A 378 20.01 -0.33 15.13
C ASP A 378 18.74 0.45 15.50
N VAL A 379 17.67 0.35 14.68
CA VAL A 379 16.35 0.93 14.98
C VAL A 379 15.71 0.23 16.18
N VAL A 380 15.75 -1.11 16.21
CA VAL A 380 15.23 -1.89 17.34
C VAL A 380 15.98 -1.56 18.61
N ASP A 381 17.31 -1.52 18.54
CA ASP A 381 18.15 -1.26 19.71
C ASP A 381 17.88 0.14 20.30
N GLU A 382 17.66 1.15 19.46
CA GLU A 382 17.25 2.49 19.89
C GLU A 382 15.87 2.52 20.56
N LEU A 383 14.88 1.84 19.98
CA LEU A 383 13.54 1.75 20.57
C LEU A 383 13.58 1.03 21.92
N VAL A 384 14.40 -0.02 22.05
CA VAL A 384 14.62 -0.75 23.30
C VAL A 384 15.28 0.14 24.35
N ASN A 385 16.30 0.90 23.97
CA ASN A 385 16.93 1.88 24.85
C ASN A 385 15.96 3.00 25.28
N HIS A 386 14.97 3.32 24.44
CA HIS A 386 13.89 4.26 24.74
C HIS A 386 12.75 3.65 25.58
N GLY A 387 12.84 2.36 25.92
CA GLY A 387 11.90 1.68 26.81
C GLY A 387 10.81 0.87 26.10
N LEU A 388 10.78 0.79 24.77
CA LEU A 388 9.90 -0.13 24.06
C LEU A 388 10.47 -1.56 24.14
N LYS A 389 9.70 -2.52 24.64
CA LYS A 389 10.22 -3.89 24.67
C LYS A 389 10.18 -4.50 23.27
N GLN A 390 11.22 -5.25 22.92
CA GLN A 390 11.26 -5.96 21.63
C GLN A 390 10.09 -6.94 21.45
N GLU A 391 9.59 -7.54 22.54
CA GLU A 391 8.43 -8.45 22.52
C GLU A 391 7.10 -7.75 22.17
N ASP A 392 7.01 -6.44 22.38
CA ASP A 392 5.82 -5.64 22.10
C ASP A 392 5.80 -5.16 20.64
N ILE A 393 6.93 -5.26 19.94
CA ILE A 393 7.04 -4.90 18.53
C ILE A 393 6.32 -5.96 17.68
N GLN A 394 5.24 -5.54 17.04
CA GLN A 394 4.43 -6.37 16.15
C GLN A 394 5.03 -6.48 14.77
N ARG A 395 5.33 -5.33 14.15
CA ARG A 395 5.92 -5.24 12.80
C ARG A 395 6.84 -4.04 12.69
N ILE A 396 7.84 -4.15 11.82
CA ILE A 396 8.69 -3.05 11.40
C ILE A 396 8.76 -3.04 9.88
N ILE A 397 8.44 -1.90 9.28
CA ILE A 397 8.51 -1.68 7.83
C ILE A 397 9.22 -0.37 7.52
N VAL A 398 9.69 -0.23 6.29
CA VAL A 398 10.05 1.08 5.74
C VAL A 398 8.82 1.65 5.06
N GLY A 399 8.48 2.90 5.37
CA GLY A 399 7.36 3.64 4.81
C GLY A 399 7.77 5.08 4.48
N PHE A 400 6.94 5.79 3.74
CA PHE A 400 7.10 7.22 3.52
C PHE A 400 6.30 8.02 4.53
N ALA A 401 6.96 8.95 5.19
CA ALA A 401 6.33 10.02 5.94
C ALA A 401 6.13 11.23 5.02
N GLU A 402 4.94 11.83 5.08
CA GLU A 402 4.65 13.10 4.43
C GLU A 402 5.34 14.27 5.16
N GLU A 403 6.09 15.07 4.41
CA GLU A 403 6.61 16.37 4.82
C GLU A 403 6.04 17.44 3.90
N LYS A 404 5.23 18.36 4.45
CA LYS A 404 4.61 19.43 3.68
C LYS A 404 5.63 20.52 3.38
N ASP A 405 5.61 21.01 2.14
CA ASP A 405 6.44 22.15 1.78
C ASP A 405 5.88 23.44 2.39
N SER A 406 6.73 24.20 3.07
CA SER A 406 6.34 25.45 3.74
C SER A 406 5.93 26.57 2.78
N SER A 407 6.30 26.49 1.50
CA SER A 407 6.05 27.51 0.48
C SER A 407 4.92 27.15 -0.48
N HIS A 408 4.61 25.86 -0.65
CA HIS A 408 3.57 25.39 -1.58
C HIS A 408 2.67 24.34 -0.92
N HIS A 409 1.45 24.74 -0.53
CA HIS A 409 0.51 23.88 0.20
C HIS A 409 0.07 22.61 -0.55
N SER A 410 0.21 22.59 -1.88
CA SER A 410 -0.10 21.42 -2.72
C SER A 410 1.12 20.57 -3.03
N LEU A 411 2.31 20.91 -2.52
CA LEU A 411 3.53 20.13 -2.72
C LEU A 411 3.89 19.41 -1.41
N ILE A 412 4.12 18.11 -1.53
CA ILE A 412 4.62 17.29 -0.42
C ILE A 412 5.90 16.57 -0.83
N ASN A 413 6.74 16.31 0.16
CA ASN A 413 7.86 15.41 0.07
C ASN A 413 7.53 14.12 0.83
N LEU A 414 7.87 12.99 0.23
CA LEU A 414 7.75 11.66 0.79
C LEU A 414 9.13 11.23 1.28
N ILE A 415 9.34 11.35 2.58
CA ILE A 415 10.62 11.07 3.23
C ILE A 415 10.60 9.64 3.75
N PRO A 416 11.48 8.73 3.28
CA PRO A 416 11.47 7.36 3.76
C PRO A 416 11.96 7.32 5.20
N THR A 417 11.26 6.54 6.02
CA THR A 417 11.55 6.30 7.44
C THR A 417 11.05 4.93 7.86
N TYR A 418 11.35 4.54 9.10
CA TYR A 418 10.81 3.32 9.70
C TYR A 418 9.44 3.59 10.32
N TYR A 419 8.50 2.70 10.05
CA TYR A 419 7.22 2.60 10.74
C TYR A 419 7.20 1.32 11.57
N ILE A 420 6.77 1.46 12.82
CA ILE A 420 6.76 0.39 13.80
C ILE A 420 5.34 0.28 14.35
N LYS A 421 4.81 -0.94 14.29
CA LYS A 421 3.58 -1.31 14.96
C LYS A 421 3.93 -1.88 16.33
N ALA A 422 3.43 -1.25 17.38
CA ALA A 422 3.49 -1.78 18.74
C ALA A 422 2.24 -1.32 19.50
N TYR A 423 1.74 -2.17 20.41
CA TYR A 423 0.49 -1.94 21.12
C TYR A 423 -0.71 -1.64 20.19
N ASP A 424 -0.77 -2.32 19.04
CA ASP A 424 -1.77 -2.16 17.99
C ASP A 424 -1.80 -0.77 17.32
N GLU A 425 -0.76 0.06 17.53
CA GLU A 425 -0.61 1.38 16.94
C GLU A 425 0.57 1.44 15.97
N TRP A 426 0.32 1.96 14.77
CA TRP A 426 1.37 2.33 13.82
C TRP A 426 1.88 3.73 14.12
N LYS A 427 3.19 3.86 14.31
CA LYS A 427 3.87 5.16 14.42
C LYS A 427 5.21 5.12 13.71
N SER A 428 5.65 6.27 13.21
CA SER A 428 7.01 6.41 12.69
C SER A 428 8.04 6.32 13.82
N LEU A 429 9.30 6.01 13.47
CA LEU A 429 10.41 5.98 14.43
C LEU A 429 10.50 7.27 15.24
N GLY A 430 10.46 8.43 14.58
CA GLY A 430 10.53 9.73 15.25
C GLY A 430 9.31 10.07 16.12
N GLU A 431 8.19 9.37 15.98
CA GLU A 431 7.06 9.47 16.91
C GLU A 431 7.28 8.59 18.13
N TRP A 432 7.77 7.36 17.96
CA TRP A 432 8.12 6.48 19.07
C TRP A 432 9.23 7.06 19.96
N GLU A 433 10.22 7.74 19.37
CA GLU A 433 11.29 8.46 20.11
C GLU A 433 10.77 9.62 20.96
N LYS A 434 9.56 10.13 20.69
CA LYS A 434 8.94 11.23 21.45
C LYS A 434 7.87 10.75 22.41
N GLN A 435 7.44 9.50 22.27
CA GLN A 435 6.35 8.92 23.03
C GLN A 435 6.86 8.47 24.40
N ASP A 436 6.17 8.84 25.46
CA ASP A 436 6.40 8.20 26.76
C ASP A 436 5.84 6.77 26.71
N VAL A 437 6.74 5.78 26.71
CA VAL A 437 6.38 4.36 26.58
C VAL A 437 5.82 3.81 27.91
N SER A 438 6.02 4.51 29.03
CA SER A 438 5.51 4.06 30.34
C SER A 438 3.99 4.01 30.39
N THR A 439 3.29 4.89 29.65
CA THR A 439 1.82 4.96 29.61
C THR A 439 1.17 3.70 29.04
N TYR A 440 1.87 2.96 28.18
CA TYR A 440 1.35 1.70 27.61
C TYR A 440 1.46 0.53 28.60
N ARG A 441 2.47 0.56 29.47
CA ARG A 441 2.71 -0.51 30.46
C ARG A 441 1.64 -0.53 31.55
N GLU A 442 1.09 0.62 31.92
CA GLU A 442 0.01 0.72 32.91
C GLU A 442 -1.32 0.18 32.36
N ALA A 443 -1.61 0.41 31.07
CA ALA A 443 -2.80 -0.11 30.40
C ALA A 443 -2.78 -1.65 30.27
N ASP A 444 -1.62 -2.23 29.93
CA ASP A 444 -1.45 -3.69 29.87
C ASP A 444 -1.59 -4.36 31.24
N GLN A 445 -1.18 -3.70 32.34
CA GLN A 445 -1.35 -4.24 33.69
C GLN A 445 -2.81 -4.18 34.18
N LEU A 446 -3.58 -3.19 33.76
CA LEU A 446 -5.00 -3.08 34.09
C LEU A 446 -5.84 -4.14 33.35
N THR A 447 -5.55 -4.41 32.07
CA THR A 447 -6.25 -5.44 31.30
C THR A 447 -5.97 -6.86 31.80
N VAL A 448 -4.74 -7.14 32.26
CA VAL A 448 -4.39 -8.44 32.88
C VAL A 448 -5.11 -8.65 34.22
N ASN A 449 -5.33 -7.58 35.00
CA ASN A 449 -6.04 -7.68 36.29
C ASN A 449 -7.57 -7.82 36.16
N GLU A 450 -8.17 -7.35 35.07
CA GLU A 450 -9.62 -7.51 34.82
C GLU A 450 -10.00 -8.85 34.18
N GLY A 451 -9.08 -9.52 33.48
CA GLY A 451 -9.30 -10.86 32.91
C GLY A 451 -9.08 -12.03 33.88
N GLY A 452 -8.72 -11.74 35.13
CA GLY A 452 -8.36 -12.73 36.17
C GLY A 452 -9.40 -12.91 37.29
N LYS A 453 -10.68 -12.61 37.05
CA LYS A 453 -11.78 -12.88 38.00
C LYS A 453 -12.85 -13.80 37.43
#